data_AF-A0A651F823-F1
#
_entry.id   AF-A0A651F823-F1
#
_cell.length_a   1.000
_cell.length_b   1.000
_cell.length_c   1.000
_cell.angle_alpha   90.00
_cell.angle_beta   90.00
_cell.angle_gamma   90.00
#
_symmetry.space_group_name_H-M   'P 1'
#
loop_
_entity.id
_entity.type
_entity.pdbx_description
1 polymer ?
#
loop_
_entity_poly.entity_id
_entity_poly.type
_entity_poly.pdbx_seq_one_letter_code
_entity_poly.pdbx_strand_id
1 'polypeptide(L)'
;MMTANIFSIFISLLLLILFVLYAYKVALQYELLHLQKHRKKPEKSWACWRNGVKKEMRNEALMLYPLFFPVEANEKDKADVQDQKAGIKRINILIYWVLIVVLLMAVYVGKAQ
;
A
#
# COMPACT_ATOMS: atom_id res chain seq x y z
N MET A 1 10.56 30.83 -11.90
CA MET A 1 9.23 30.30 -12.30
C MET A 1 9.31 28.87 -12.86
N MET A 2 10.15 28.60 -13.86
CA MET A 2 10.20 27.25 -14.50
C MET A 2 10.63 26.12 -13.56
N THR A 3 11.60 26.37 -12.67
CA THR A 3 12.10 25.39 -11.68
C THR A 3 11.07 25.04 -10.59
N ALA A 4 10.30 26.03 -10.13
CA ALA A 4 9.23 25.82 -9.15
C ALA A 4 8.09 24.96 -9.72
N ASN A 5 7.75 25.14 -11.01
CA ASN A 5 6.74 24.33 -11.69
C ASN A 5 7.19 22.87 -11.85
N ILE A 6 8.45 22.64 -12.21
CA ILE A 6 9.02 21.29 -12.34
C ILE A 6 8.97 20.56 -10.98
N PHE A 7 9.35 21.24 -9.90
CA PHE A 7 9.31 20.67 -8.55
C PHE A 7 7.89 20.30 -8.10
N SER A 8 6.91 21.18 -8.34
CA SER A 8 5.50 20.93 -8.05
C SER A 8 4.94 19.72 -8.81
N ILE A 9 5.27 19.60 -10.11
CA ILE A 9 4.90 18.44 -10.93
C ILE A 9 5.53 17.16 -10.36
N PHE A 10 6.80 17.21 -9.96
CA PHE A 10 7.50 16.05 -9.41
C PHE A 10 6.90 15.57 -8.08
N ILE A 11 6.58 16.48 -7.15
CA ILE A 11 5.87 16.14 -5.91
C ILE A 11 4.50 15.54 -6.22
N SER A 12 3.74 16.15 -7.14
CA SER A 12 2.42 15.65 -7.53
C SER A 12 2.50 14.21 -8.06
N LEU A 13 3.54 13.91 -8.84
CA LEU A 13 3.79 12.56 -9.36
C LEU A 13 4.16 11.57 -8.24
N LEU A 14 4.95 11.97 -7.25
CA LEU A 14 5.26 11.12 -6.08
C LEU A 14 4.03 10.84 -5.22
N LEU A 15 3.15 11.83 -5.02
CA LEU A 15 1.88 11.64 -4.32
C LEU A 15 0.96 10.67 -5.08
N LEU A 16 0.91 10.76 -6.42
CA LEU A 16 0.19 9.81 -7.25
C LEU A 16 0.76 8.39 -7.11
N ILE A 17 2.08 8.23 -7.10
CA ILE A 17 2.74 6.94 -6.86
C ILE A 17 2.38 6.39 -5.48
N LEU A 18 2.40 7.22 -4.43
CA LEU A 18 1.98 6.80 -3.08
C LEU A 18 0.53 6.32 -3.06
N PHE A 19 -0.37 7.03 -3.74
CA PHE A 19 -1.77 6.64 -3.83
C PHE A 19 -1.94 5.29 -4.54
N VAL A 20 -1.24 5.06 -5.64
CA VAL A 20 -1.27 3.79 -6.38
C VAL A 20 -0.69 2.65 -5.54
N LEU A 21 0.45 2.85 -4.89
CA LEU A 21 1.06 1.85 -3.99
C LEU A 21 0.12 1.49 -2.83
N TYR A 22 -0.53 2.50 -2.24
CA TYR A 22 -1.48 2.28 -1.16
C TYR A 22 -2.72 1.52 -1.65
N ALA A 23 -3.29 1.89 -2.81
CA ALA A 23 -4.43 1.17 -3.39
C ALA A 23 -4.08 -0.29 -3.71
N TYR A 24 -2.86 -0.54 -4.20
CA TYR A 24 -2.36 -1.89 -4.46
C TYR A 24 -2.15 -2.69 -3.16
N LYS A 25 -1.61 -2.06 -2.11
CA LYS A 25 -1.51 -2.67 -0.77
C LYS A 25 -2.87 -3.16 -0.27
N VAL A 26 -3.91 -2.34 -0.40
CA VAL A 26 -5.29 -2.69 0.03
C VAL A 26 -5.83 -3.87 -0.76
N ALA A 27 -5.52 -3.96 -2.06
CA ALA A 27 -5.89 -5.11 -2.87
C ALA A 27 -5.23 -6.41 -2.36
N LEU A 28 -3.95 -6.38 -1.98
CA LEU A 28 -3.26 -7.53 -1.38
C LEU A 28 -3.84 -7.90 -0.01
N GLN A 29 -4.17 -6.91 0.83
CA GLN A 29 -4.83 -7.15 2.12
C GLN A 29 -6.21 -7.81 1.93
N TYR A 30 -6.93 -7.46 0.88
CA TYR A 30 -8.20 -8.08 0.53
C TYR A 30 -8.03 -9.54 0.07
N GLU A 31 -7.00 -9.85 -0.72
CA GLU A 31 -6.68 -11.24 -1.06
C GLU A 31 -6.32 -12.06 0.17
N LEU A 32 -5.53 -11.48 1.07
CA LEU A 32 -5.15 -12.12 2.32
C LEU A 32 -6.36 -12.42 3.20
N LEU A 33 -7.31 -11.49 3.31
CA LEU A 33 -8.55 -11.69 4.06
C LEU A 33 -9.39 -12.84 3.46
N HIS A 34 -9.46 -12.94 2.15
CA HIS A 34 -10.14 -14.06 1.46
C HIS A 34 -9.44 -15.40 1.69
N LEU A 35 -8.11 -15.42 1.64
CA LEU A 35 -7.33 -16.61 1.95
C LEU A 35 -7.55 -17.09 3.39
N GLN A 36 -7.65 -16.15 4.34
CA GLN A 36 -7.89 -16.46 5.75
C GLN A 36 -9.32 -16.94 6.00
N LYS A 37 -10.34 -16.28 5.42
CA LYS A 37 -11.76 -16.61 5.68
C LYS A 37 -12.31 -17.75 4.83
N HIS A 38 -11.95 -17.80 3.56
CA HIS A 38 -12.56 -18.70 2.58
C HIS A 38 -11.60 -19.77 2.04
N ARG A 39 -10.32 -19.76 2.48
CA ARG A 39 -9.25 -20.70 2.06
C ARG A 39 -9.04 -20.75 0.54
N LYS A 40 -9.45 -19.72 -0.20
CA LYS A 40 -9.30 -19.59 -1.64
C LYS A 40 -8.85 -18.17 -1.99
N LYS A 41 -7.95 -18.04 -2.97
CA LYS A 41 -7.63 -16.72 -3.55
C LYS A 41 -8.86 -16.22 -4.31
N PRO A 42 -9.22 -14.93 -4.19
CA PRO A 42 -10.23 -14.35 -5.06
C PRO A 42 -9.71 -14.39 -6.51
N GLU A 43 -10.61 -14.51 -7.49
CA GLU A 43 -10.21 -14.57 -8.91
C GLU A 43 -9.41 -13.34 -9.38
N LYS A 44 -9.56 -12.19 -8.70
CA LYS A 44 -8.85 -10.94 -9.01
C LYS A 44 -8.57 -10.12 -7.74
N SER A 45 -7.32 -9.73 -7.49
CA SER A 45 -6.93 -8.86 -6.36
C SER A 45 -7.68 -7.52 -6.38
N TRP A 46 -7.87 -6.99 -7.59
CA TRP A 46 -8.56 -5.71 -7.84
C TRP A 46 -10.08 -5.79 -7.63
N ALA A 47 -10.63 -6.98 -7.39
CA ALA A 47 -12.06 -7.13 -7.12
C ALA A 47 -12.52 -6.26 -5.95
N CYS A 48 -11.65 -5.97 -4.97
CA CYS A 48 -11.87 -5.03 -3.86
C CYS A 48 -12.44 -3.67 -4.30
N TRP A 49 -12.12 -3.22 -5.52
CA TRP A 49 -12.53 -1.93 -6.08
C TRP A 49 -13.78 -2.01 -6.96
N ARG A 50 -14.32 -3.21 -7.20
CA ARG A 50 -15.50 -3.42 -8.05
C ARG A 50 -16.79 -3.12 -7.28
N ASN A 51 -17.74 -2.48 -7.95
CA ASN A 51 -19.09 -2.27 -7.43
C ASN A 51 -19.75 -3.64 -7.15
N GLY A 52 -20.10 -3.90 -5.89
CA GLY A 52 -20.69 -5.17 -5.43
C GLY A 52 -19.87 -5.92 -4.37
N VAL A 53 -18.62 -5.53 -4.11
CA VAL A 53 -17.88 -6.08 -2.95
C VAL A 53 -18.45 -5.49 -1.65
N LYS A 54 -18.70 -6.37 -0.66
CA LYS A 54 -19.19 -5.96 0.66
C LYS A 54 -18.24 -4.92 1.25
N LYS A 55 -18.77 -3.72 1.52
CA LYS A 55 -18.03 -2.60 2.11
C LYS A 55 -17.32 -3.00 3.40
N GLU A 56 -17.91 -3.93 4.15
CA GLU A 56 -17.35 -4.55 5.36
C GLU A 56 -16.02 -5.26 5.10
N MET A 57 -15.93 -6.12 4.08
CA MET A 57 -14.68 -6.82 3.76
C MET A 57 -13.57 -5.84 3.31
N ARG A 58 -13.93 -4.77 2.61
CA ARG A 58 -12.97 -3.74 2.22
C ARG A 58 -12.45 -2.97 3.43
N ASN A 59 -13.33 -2.60 4.36
CA ASN A 59 -12.95 -1.93 5.59
C ASN A 59 -12.07 -2.82 6.48
N GLU A 60 -12.39 -4.10 6.56
CA GLU A 60 -11.61 -5.08 7.32
C GLU A 60 -10.22 -5.29 6.70
N ALA A 61 -10.13 -5.37 5.36
CA ALA A 61 -8.86 -5.42 4.65
C ALA A 61 -8.00 -4.16 4.90
N LEU A 62 -8.61 -2.97 4.90
CA LEU A 62 -7.92 -1.71 5.23
C LEU A 62 -7.33 -1.71 6.64
N MET A 63 -8.06 -2.27 7.62
CA MET A 63 -7.65 -2.32 9.02
C MET A 63 -6.66 -3.45 9.34
N LEU A 64 -6.48 -4.43 8.45
CA LEU A 64 -5.71 -5.65 8.72
C LEU A 64 -4.23 -5.37 9.01
N TYR A 65 -3.63 -4.43 8.26
CA TYR A 65 -2.25 -3.97 8.49
C TYR A 65 -2.16 -2.46 8.30
N PRO A 66 -2.49 -1.68 9.34
CA PRO A 66 -2.30 -0.24 9.31
C PRO A 66 -0.85 0.11 8.95
N LEU A 67 -0.64 1.26 8.33
CA LEU A 67 0.73 1.72 8.05
C LEU A 67 1.52 1.77 9.37
N PHE A 68 2.77 1.30 9.35
CA PHE A 68 3.68 1.23 10.51
C PHE A 68 3.42 0.10 11.51
N PHE A 69 2.40 -0.73 11.30
CA PHE A 69 2.24 -1.96 12.07
C PHE A 69 3.01 -3.12 11.44
N PRO A 70 3.61 -4.00 12.26
CA PRO A 70 4.35 -5.14 11.76
C PRO A 70 3.40 -6.12 11.05
N VAL A 71 3.87 -6.64 9.91
CA VAL A 71 3.23 -7.79 9.26
C VAL A 71 3.89 -9.04 9.85
N GLU A 72 3.28 -9.60 10.88
CA GLU A 72 3.81 -10.78 11.58
C GLU A 72 3.73 -12.03 10.70
N ALA A 73 4.89 -12.68 10.51
CA ALA A 73 4.97 -14.00 9.92
C ALA A 73 4.72 -15.04 11.03
N ASN A 74 3.73 -15.89 10.86
CA ASN A 74 3.49 -17.01 11.76
C ASN A 74 3.95 -18.29 11.05
N GLU A 75 4.78 -19.10 11.71
CA GLU A 75 5.29 -20.36 11.15
C GLU A 75 4.16 -21.37 10.87
N LYS A 76 2.99 -21.20 11.51
CA LYS A 76 1.80 -22.02 11.29
C LYS A 76 0.96 -21.57 10.08
N ASP A 77 1.30 -20.44 9.46
CA ASP A 77 0.60 -19.96 8.27
C ASP A 77 0.89 -20.86 7.07
N LYS A 78 -0.11 -21.05 6.21
CA LYS A 78 0.09 -21.73 4.91
C LYS A 78 1.03 -20.90 4.04
N ALA A 79 1.78 -21.56 3.16
CA ALA A 79 2.72 -20.90 2.23
C ALA A 79 2.08 -19.71 1.48
N ASP A 80 0.86 -19.89 0.94
CA ASP A 80 0.12 -18.82 0.25
C ASP A 80 -0.15 -17.57 1.11
N VAL A 81 -0.37 -17.77 2.41
CA VAL A 81 -0.63 -16.68 3.37
C VAL A 81 0.67 -15.96 3.70
N GLN A 82 1.78 -16.71 3.86
CA GLN A 82 3.11 -16.14 4.08
C GLN A 82 3.58 -15.31 2.88
N ASP A 83 3.37 -15.81 1.66
CA ASP A 83 3.74 -15.10 0.43
C ASP A 83 3.00 -13.77 0.29
N GLN A 84 1.71 -13.75 0.61
CA GLN A 84 0.88 -12.54 0.58
C GLN A 84 1.32 -11.53 1.65
N LYS A 85 1.59 -11.99 2.87
CA LYS A 85 2.16 -11.15 3.94
C LYS A 85 3.51 -10.55 3.53
N ALA A 86 4.38 -11.33 2.88
CA ALA A 86 5.65 -10.83 2.35
C ALA A 86 5.45 -9.81 1.21
N GLY A 87 4.42 -9.97 0.38
CA GLY A 87 3.99 -8.98 -0.61
C GLY A 87 3.60 -7.65 0.03
N ILE A 88 2.72 -7.68 1.03
CA ILE A 88 2.28 -6.49 1.78
C ILE A 88 3.49 -5.80 2.45
N LYS A 89 4.41 -6.57 3.03
CA LYS A 89 5.64 -6.04 3.65
C LYS A 89 6.52 -5.31 2.63
N ARG A 90 6.70 -5.87 1.43
CA ARG A 90 7.46 -5.23 0.34
C ARG A 90 6.82 -3.91 -0.08
N ILE A 91 5.49 -3.85 -0.21
CA ILE A 91 4.79 -2.61 -0.55
C ILE A 91 4.88 -1.57 0.57
N ASN A 92 4.78 -1.96 1.84
CA ASN A 92 5.01 -1.04 2.96
C ASN A 92 6.43 -0.43 2.90
N ILE A 93 7.45 -1.24 2.64
CA ILE A 93 8.84 -0.77 2.49
C ILE A 93 8.96 0.24 1.34
N LEU A 94 8.34 -0.03 0.19
CA LEU A 94 8.33 0.90 -0.95
C LEU A 94 7.62 2.22 -0.59
N ILE A 95 6.49 2.16 0.12
CA ILE A 95 5.79 3.36 0.59
C ILE A 95 6.71 4.19 1.51
N TYR A 96 7.45 3.55 2.42
CA TYR A 96 8.40 4.24 3.30
C TYR A 96 9.53 4.89 2.52
N TRP A 97 10.09 4.22 1.51
CA TRP A 97 11.11 4.82 0.65
C TRP A 97 10.60 6.08 -0.06
N VAL A 98 9.39 6.03 -0.63
CA VAL A 98 8.81 7.19 -1.31
C VAL A 98 8.54 8.33 -0.31
N LEU A 99 8.06 8.03 0.90
CA LEU A 99 7.86 9.02 1.96
C LEU A 99 9.18 9.70 2.39
N ILE A 100 10.27 8.93 2.52
CA ILE A 100 11.60 9.47 2.84
C ILE A 100 12.06 10.44 1.73
N VAL A 101 11.88 10.07 0.46
CA VAL A 101 12.24 10.92 -0.69
C VAL A 101 11.43 12.22 -0.68
N VAL A 102 10.12 12.15 -0.41
CA VAL A 102 9.26 13.33 -0.28
C VAL A 102 9.71 14.23 0.88
N LEU A 103 10.02 13.65 2.04
CA LEU A 103 10.52 14.39 3.22
C LEU A 103 11.85 15.10 2.93
N LEU A 104 12.81 14.40 2.33
CA LEU A 104 14.12 14.98 1.98
C LEU A 104 13.97 16.16 1.02
N MET A 105 13.07 16.06 0.05
CA MET A 105 12.79 17.17 -0.87
C MET A 105 12.10 18.35 -0.19
N ALA A 106 11.14 18.09 0.70
CA ALA A 106 10.50 19.16 1.47
C ALA A 106 11.53 19.92 2.33
N VAL A 107 12.44 19.20 2.99
CA VAL A 107 13.53 19.81 3.77
C VAL A 107 14.50 20.58 2.88
N TYR A 108 14.86 20.03 1.71
CA TYR A 108 15.74 20.72 0.75
C TYR A 108 15.14 22.06 0.30
N VAL A 109 13.86 22.09 -0.05
CA VAL A 109 13.19 23.33 -0.45
C VAL A 109 13.04 24.31 0.71
N GLY A 110 12.71 23.81 1.91
CA GLY A 110 12.63 24.66 3.10
C GLY A 110 13.97 25.30 3.51
N LYS A 111 15.11 24.72 3.11
CA LYS A 111 16.44 25.33 3.28
C LYS A 111 16.87 26.22 2.12
N ALA A 112 16.23 26.10 0.96
CA ALA A 112 16.56 26.86 -0.24
C ALA A 112 15.72 28.15 -0.40
N GLN A 113 14.70 28.34 0.46
CA GLN A 113 14.01 29.61 0.69
C GLN A 113 14.68 30.39 1.82
#